data_AF-A0A3B9E687-F1
#
_entry.id   AF-A0A3B9E687-F1
#
_cell.length_a   1.000
_cell.length_b   1.000
_cell.length_c   1.000
_cell.angle_alpha   90.00
_cell.angle_beta   90.00
_cell.angle_gamma   90.00
#
_symmetry.space_group_name_H-M   'P 1'
#
loop_
_entity.id
_entity.type
_entity.pdbx_description
1 polymer ?
#
loop_
_entity_poly.entity_id
_entity_poly.type
_entity_poly.pdbx_seq_one_letter_code
_entity_poly.pdbx_strand_id
1 'polypeptide(L)'
;MKTKLALIALLLLGSLGTPGLLADTDVKININLPLVQIKDEPVMAVIPGTYIYFIYGYEHDFFYYGGYWWRFHHNRWYRAHHYNGPWKYRKDKYVPAPFFKLSPQWRKMTIDHSGFKYQEVKKNWKQWEKGKRWEKKQDKKEMKKDNKEEKQNQQDDKDKKDKDNKKSGKGRK
;
A
#
# COMPACT_ATOMS: atom_id res chain seq x y z
N MET A 1 -10.22 -6.96 78.09
CA MET A 1 -9.46 -6.10 77.17
C MET A 1 -8.02 -6.57 77.11
N LYS A 2 -7.57 -7.08 75.95
CA LYS A 2 -6.18 -7.22 75.45
C LYS A 2 -6.25 -8.02 74.15
N THR A 3 -6.36 -7.31 73.04
CA THR A 3 -6.32 -7.85 71.67
C THR A 3 -4.89 -8.30 71.34
N LYS A 4 -4.76 -9.43 70.65
CA LYS A 4 -3.55 -9.76 69.86
C LYS A 4 -4.01 -10.08 68.44
N LEU A 5 -3.76 -9.11 67.55
CA LEU A 5 -3.88 -9.24 66.11
C LEU A 5 -2.74 -10.12 65.60
N ALA A 6 -3.05 -11.20 64.89
CA ALA A 6 -2.09 -11.94 64.08
C ALA A 6 -2.45 -11.73 62.60
N LEU A 7 -1.62 -10.93 61.93
CA LEU A 7 -1.60 -10.72 60.49
C LEU A 7 -1.03 -11.97 59.81
N ILE A 8 -1.78 -12.58 58.89
CA ILE A 8 -1.20 -13.49 57.90
C ILE A 8 -1.47 -12.87 56.53
N ALA A 9 -0.42 -12.26 56.00
CA ALA A 9 -0.34 -11.78 54.63
C ALA A 9 -0.14 -12.96 53.69
N LEU A 10 -1.08 -13.20 52.77
CA LEU A 10 -0.88 -14.13 51.66
C LEU A 10 -0.58 -13.31 50.40
N LEU A 11 0.72 -13.16 50.12
CA LEU A 11 1.27 -12.63 48.87
C LEU A 11 0.99 -13.63 47.74
N LEU A 12 -0.05 -13.36 46.94
CA LEU A 12 -0.21 -13.99 45.64
C LEU A 12 0.53 -13.14 44.60
N LEU A 13 1.74 -13.59 44.25
CA LEU A 13 2.52 -13.08 43.13
C LEU A 13 1.78 -13.40 41.82
N GLY A 14 1.09 -12.40 41.27
CA GLY A 14 0.66 -12.42 39.87
C GLY A 14 1.85 -12.02 38.99
N SER A 15 2.43 -12.99 38.28
CA SER A 15 3.45 -12.74 37.27
C SER A 15 2.88 -11.83 36.17
N LEU A 16 3.30 -10.57 36.17
CA LEU A 16 3.13 -9.69 35.02
C LEU A 16 3.92 -10.30 33.86
N GLY A 17 3.22 -10.98 32.95
CA GLY A 17 3.78 -11.32 31.65
C GLY A 17 4.18 -10.03 30.95
N THR A 18 5.48 -9.81 30.78
CA THR A 18 5.97 -8.73 29.93
C THR A 18 5.66 -9.12 28.48
N PRO A 19 4.83 -8.38 27.73
CA PRO A 19 4.86 -8.52 26.29
C PRO A 19 6.29 -8.16 25.86
N GLY A 20 6.98 -9.12 25.25
CA GLY A 20 8.28 -8.88 24.63
C GLY A 20 8.12 -7.80 23.58
N LEU A 21 8.37 -6.55 23.94
CA LEU A 21 8.69 -5.52 22.97
C LEU A 21 9.95 -6.02 22.29
N LEU A 22 9.83 -6.41 21.02
CA LEU A 22 10.97 -6.51 20.13
C LEU A 22 11.66 -5.14 20.18
N ALA A 23 12.72 -5.06 20.97
CA ALA A 23 13.49 -3.84 21.13
C ALA A 23 14.01 -3.46 19.74
N ASP A 24 13.42 -2.42 19.16
CA ASP A 24 13.88 -1.78 17.93
C ASP A 24 15.18 -1.08 18.30
N THR A 25 16.30 -1.81 18.24
CA THR A 25 17.62 -1.27 18.61
C THR A 25 17.92 -0.08 17.69
N ASP A 26 17.95 1.11 18.27
CA ASP A 26 18.10 2.38 17.57
C ASP A 26 19.57 2.61 17.21
N VAL A 27 20.06 1.95 16.15
CA VAL A 27 21.39 2.27 15.63
C VAL A 27 21.27 3.53 14.78
N LYS A 28 21.57 4.70 15.38
CA LYS A 28 21.86 5.93 14.66
C LYS A 28 23.20 5.78 13.96
N ILE A 29 23.20 5.13 12.79
CA ILE A 29 24.33 5.21 11.87
C ILE A 29 24.33 6.62 11.29
N ASN A 30 25.50 7.26 11.21
CA ASN A 30 25.66 8.50 10.47
C ASN A 30 25.60 8.12 8.98
N ILE A 31 24.41 8.17 8.38
CA ILE A 31 24.22 7.65 7.04
C ILE A 31 24.55 8.75 6.05
N ASN A 32 25.54 8.51 5.18
CA ASN A 32 25.76 9.29 3.96
C ASN A 32 24.64 9.02 2.93
N LEU A 33 23.38 9.21 3.33
CA LEU A 33 22.28 9.34 2.40
C LEU A 33 22.41 10.72 1.77
N PRO A 34 22.31 10.85 0.44
CA PRO A 34 22.15 12.15 -0.19
C PRO A 34 21.04 12.92 0.54
N LEU A 35 21.37 14.14 0.94
CA LEU A 35 20.46 15.09 1.59
C LEU A 35 19.41 15.51 0.57
N VAL A 36 18.45 14.62 0.37
CA VAL A 36 17.27 14.90 -0.42
C VAL A 36 16.27 15.55 0.53
N GLN A 37 16.14 16.86 0.45
CA GLN A 37 15.12 17.61 1.17
C GLN A 37 13.96 17.89 0.24
N ILE A 38 12.87 17.15 0.44
CA ILE A 38 11.60 17.46 -0.21
C ILE A 38 11.00 18.63 0.56
N LYS A 39 10.89 19.79 -0.09
CA LYS A 39 10.45 21.04 0.55
C LYS A 39 8.93 21.13 0.65
N ASP A 40 8.26 20.74 -0.41
CA ASP A 40 6.80 20.83 -0.54
C ASP A 40 6.11 19.52 -0.15
N GLU A 41 4.80 19.58 0.04
CA GLU A 41 4.03 18.37 0.27
C GLU A 41 4.15 17.42 -0.94
N PRO A 42 4.62 16.17 -0.74
CA PRO A 42 4.80 15.25 -1.84
C PRO A 42 3.47 14.86 -2.48
N VAL A 43 3.44 14.83 -3.82
CA VAL A 43 2.41 14.14 -4.58
C VAL A 43 2.72 12.66 -4.56
N MET A 44 1.73 11.86 -4.18
CA MET A 44 1.84 10.44 -3.93
C MET A 44 1.11 9.64 -5.01
N ALA A 45 1.64 8.46 -5.30
CA ALA A 45 0.97 7.43 -6.07
C ALA A 45 1.01 6.09 -5.32
N VAL A 46 0.06 5.20 -5.61
CA VAL A 46 0.04 3.84 -5.06
C VAL A 46 0.50 2.82 -6.09
N ILE A 47 1.27 1.82 -5.66
CA ILE A 47 1.61 0.66 -6.48
C ILE A 47 0.41 -0.32 -6.46
N PRO A 48 -0.25 -0.57 -7.60
CA PRO A 48 -1.43 -1.44 -7.65
C PRO A 48 -1.16 -2.86 -7.12
N GLY A 49 -2.18 -3.49 -6.55
CA GLY A 49 -2.05 -4.80 -5.89
C GLY A 49 -1.26 -4.75 -4.57
N THR A 50 -0.90 -3.54 -4.13
CA THR A 50 -0.22 -3.31 -2.85
C THR A 50 -0.82 -2.09 -2.15
N TYR A 51 -0.30 -1.82 -0.95
CA TYR A 51 -0.55 -0.59 -0.19
C TYR A 51 0.71 0.25 -0.01
N ILE A 52 1.70 0.03 -0.89
CA ILE A 52 2.92 0.82 -0.93
C ILE A 52 2.63 2.07 -1.75
N TYR A 53 2.72 3.22 -1.09
CA TYR A 53 2.67 4.52 -1.73
C TYR A 53 4.09 5.00 -2.00
N PHE A 54 4.29 5.85 -2.99
CA PHE A 54 5.58 6.46 -3.28
C PHE A 54 5.40 7.90 -3.76
N ILE A 55 6.49 8.67 -3.75
CA ILE A 55 6.48 10.03 -4.27
C ILE A 55 6.51 9.99 -5.80
N TYR A 56 5.43 10.47 -6.42
CA TYR A 56 5.31 10.50 -7.87
C TYR A 56 6.22 11.57 -8.47
N GLY A 57 6.89 11.24 -9.58
CA GLY A 57 7.79 12.17 -10.28
C GLY A 57 9.17 12.35 -9.64
N TYR A 58 9.51 11.58 -8.59
CA TYR A 58 10.81 11.64 -7.95
C TYR A 58 11.72 10.49 -8.40
N GLU A 59 12.99 10.76 -8.69
CA GLU A 59 13.94 9.74 -9.17
C GLU A 59 14.25 8.70 -8.08
N HIS A 60 14.40 9.15 -6.84
CA HIS A 60 14.72 8.28 -5.72
C HIS A 60 13.51 7.50 -5.20
N ASP A 61 13.79 6.32 -4.64
CA ASP A 61 12.81 5.40 -4.07
C ASP A 61 12.38 5.84 -2.66
N PHE A 62 11.38 6.72 -2.60
CA PHE A 62 10.70 7.10 -1.35
C PHE A 62 9.35 6.43 -1.28
N PHE A 63 9.20 5.49 -0.36
CA PHE A 63 7.96 4.75 -0.15
C PHE A 63 7.31 5.09 1.18
N TYR A 64 5.98 5.01 1.24
CA TYR A 64 5.20 5.09 2.47
C TYR A 64 4.38 3.82 2.61
N TYR A 65 4.59 3.08 3.70
CA TYR A 65 3.92 1.81 3.97
C TYR A 65 3.83 1.55 5.47
N GLY A 66 2.66 1.08 5.93
CA GLY A 66 2.44 0.70 7.33
C GLY A 66 2.66 1.84 8.32
N GLY A 67 2.46 3.09 7.90
CA GLY A 67 2.67 4.27 8.73
C GLY A 67 4.10 4.84 8.72
N TYR A 68 5.04 4.23 8.01
CA TYR A 68 6.44 4.63 7.96
C TYR A 68 6.88 4.98 6.55
N TRP A 69 7.89 5.84 6.49
CA TRP A 69 8.66 6.08 5.27
C TRP A 69 9.77 5.05 5.14
N TRP A 70 9.97 4.54 3.93
CA TRP A 70 10.98 3.58 3.56
C TRP A 70 11.78 4.10 2.37
N ARG A 71 13.10 3.91 2.41
CA ARG A 71 14.01 4.27 1.31
C ARG A 71 14.97 3.13 1.06
N PHE A 72 15.13 2.76 -0.21
CA PHE A 72 16.16 1.82 -0.64
C PHE A 72 17.35 2.60 -1.20
N HIS A 73 18.55 2.38 -0.64
CA HIS A 73 19.75 3.11 -1.03
C HIS A 73 21.01 2.29 -0.75
N HIS A 74 21.92 2.19 -1.72
CA HIS A 74 23.12 1.34 -1.65
C HIS A 74 22.84 -0.07 -1.13
N ASN A 75 21.84 -0.73 -1.70
CA ASN A 75 21.43 -2.09 -1.36
C ASN A 75 21.03 -2.29 0.11
N ARG A 76 20.52 -1.23 0.76
CA ARG A 76 20.07 -1.25 2.16
C ARG A 76 18.74 -0.53 2.29
N TRP A 77 17.93 -1.01 3.22
CA TRP A 77 16.68 -0.38 3.60
C TRP A 77 16.86 0.58 4.77
N TYR A 78 16.18 1.71 4.67
CA TYR A 78 16.10 2.72 5.71
C TYR A 78 14.65 3.04 6.00
N ARG A 79 14.34 3.28 7.28
CA ARG A 79 13.01 3.66 7.74
C ARG A 79 13.05 5.01 8.45
N ALA A 80 12.02 5.82 8.27
CA ALA A 80 11.81 7.08 8.97
C ALA A 80 10.33 7.31 9.30
N HIS A 81 10.05 8.22 10.23
CA HIS A 81 8.69 8.70 10.49
C HIS A 81 8.27 9.84 9.54
N HIS A 82 9.23 10.45 8.85
CA HIS A 82 9.01 11.55 7.92
C HIS A 82 9.85 11.35 6.65
N TYR A 83 9.39 11.82 5.50
CA TYR A 83 10.07 11.65 4.21
C TYR A 83 11.43 12.34 4.12
N ASN A 84 11.69 13.32 4.99
CA ASN A 84 13.01 13.95 5.14
C ASN A 84 13.89 13.31 6.23
N GLY A 85 13.48 12.16 6.78
CA GLY A 85 14.19 11.49 7.87
C GLY A 85 13.73 11.95 9.27
N PRO A 86 14.53 11.71 10.32
CA PRO A 86 15.82 11.02 10.29
C PRO A 86 15.66 9.56 9.85
N TRP A 87 16.56 9.11 8.98
CA TRP A 87 16.58 7.77 8.43
C TRP A 87 17.34 6.81 9.35
N LYS A 88 16.82 5.59 9.50
CA LYS A 88 17.44 4.55 10.31
C LYS A 88 17.57 3.27 9.50
N TYR A 89 18.75 2.68 9.51
CA TYR A 89 19.00 1.40 8.84
C TYR A 89 18.07 0.31 9.37
N ARG A 90 17.59 -0.55 8.47
CA ARG A 90 16.82 -1.76 8.79
C ARG A 90 17.40 -2.94 8.04
N LYS A 91 17.64 -4.04 8.76
CA LYS A 91 17.96 -5.35 8.17
C LYS A 91 16.75 -5.86 7.39
N ASP A 92 16.99 -6.62 6.33
CA ASP A 92 15.94 -7.11 5.40
C ASP A 92 14.80 -7.86 6.12
N LYS A 93 15.12 -8.62 7.18
CA LYS A 93 14.10 -9.33 7.99
C LYS A 93 13.08 -8.41 8.68
N TYR A 94 13.36 -7.12 8.79
CA TYR A 94 12.44 -6.11 9.36
C TYR A 94 11.75 -5.27 8.28
N VAL A 95 12.04 -5.53 7.01
CA VAL A 95 11.42 -4.84 5.88
C VAL A 95 10.14 -5.60 5.52
N PRO A 96 9.01 -4.90 5.32
CA PRO A 96 7.75 -5.53 4.95
C PRO A 96 7.87 -6.38 3.69
N ALA A 97 7.32 -7.60 3.74
CA ALA A 97 7.34 -8.55 2.63
C ALA A 97 6.89 -7.99 1.27
N PRO A 98 5.88 -7.08 1.18
CA PRO A 98 5.48 -6.49 -0.10
C PRO A 98 6.61 -5.79 -0.88
N PHE A 99 7.62 -5.24 -0.21
CA PHE A 99 8.75 -4.58 -0.90
C PHE A 99 9.56 -5.55 -1.76
N PHE A 100 9.69 -6.81 -1.34
CA PHE A 100 10.43 -7.83 -2.08
C PHE A 100 9.61 -8.46 -3.22
N LYS A 101 8.32 -8.12 -3.32
CA LYS A 101 7.40 -8.61 -4.36
C LYS A 101 7.10 -7.56 -5.43
N LEU A 102 7.72 -6.38 -5.34
CA LEU A 102 7.53 -5.33 -6.32
C LEU A 102 8.10 -5.75 -7.67
N SER A 103 7.28 -5.66 -8.72
CA SER A 103 7.75 -5.84 -10.09
C SER A 103 8.79 -4.78 -10.44
N PRO A 104 9.87 -5.09 -11.17
CA PRO A 104 10.85 -4.09 -11.64
C PRO A 104 10.23 -2.91 -12.41
N GLN A 105 9.01 -3.08 -12.94
CA GLN A 105 8.31 -2.07 -13.74
C GLN A 105 7.23 -1.31 -12.97
N TRP A 106 7.20 -1.40 -11.64
CA TRP A 106 6.14 -0.82 -10.81
C TRP A 106 5.87 0.67 -11.10
N ARG A 107 6.90 1.47 -11.43
CA ARG A 107 6.77 2.90 -11.77
C ARG A 107 5.93 3.19 -13.02
N LYS A 108 5.85 2.25 -13.96
CA LYS A 108 5.07 2.44 -15.20
C LYS A 108 3.56 2.25 -14.96
N MET A 109 3.17 1.55 -13.90
CA MET A 109 1.80 1.10 -13.66
C MET A 109 0.91 2.16 -12.95
N THR A 110 1.46 3.33 -12.63
CA THR A 110 0.94 4.17 -11.53
C THR A 110 0.30 5.48 -11.96
N ILE A 111 0.26 5.81 -13.26
CA ILE A 111 -0.33 7.07 -13.75
C ILE A 111 -1.77 7.23 -13.25
N ASP A 112 -2.59 6.18 -13.41
CA ASP A 112 -3.99 6.07 -12.94
C ASP A 112 -4.19 6.12 -11.41
N HIS A 113 -3.10 6.00 -10.67
CA HIS A 113 -3.03 5.80 -9.23
C HIS A 113 -2.20 6.90 -8.54
N SER A 114 -1.94 7.99 -9.25
CA SER A 114 -1.22 9.17 -8.79
C SER A 114 -2.17 10.30 -8.34
N GLY A 115 -1.61 11.35 -7.75
CA GLY A 115 -2.32 12.60 -7.45
C GLY A 115 -2.77 12.76 -6.00
N PHE A 116 -2.41 11.84 -5.11
CA PHE A 116 -2.76 11.95 -3.70
C PHE A 116 -1.81 12.88 -2.98
N LYS A 117 -2.32 13.69 -2.06
CA LYS A 117 -1.46 14.44 -1.14
C LYS A 117 -0.95 13.53 -0.03
N TYR A 118 0.28 13.72 0.43
CA TYR A 118 0.84 12.91 1.53
C TYR A 118 -0.07 12.93 2.77
N GLN A 119 -0.59 14.08 3.19
CA GLN A 119 -1.45 14.14 4.38
C GLN A 119 -2.72 13.30 4.23
N GLU A 120 -3.28 13.22 3.01
CA GLU A 120 -4.42 12.36 2.71
C GLU A 120 -4.05 10.88 2.88
N VAL A 121 -2.92 10.46 2.32
CA VAL A 121 -2.44 9.07 2.46
C VAL A 121 -2.17 8.76 3.93
N LYS A 122 -1.44 9.63 4.64
CA LYS A 122 -1.09 9.46 6.06
C LYS A 122 -2.32 9.29 6.95
N LYS A 123 -3.37 10.06 6.69
CA LYS A 123 -4.62 9.99 7.47
C LYS A 123 -5.40 8.71 7.19
N ASN A 124 -5.38 8.22 5.95
CA ASN A 124 -6.36 7.22 5.51
C ASN A 124 -5.78 5.82 5.21
N TRP A 125 -4.45 5.65 5.11
CA TRP A 125 -3.83 4.40 4.64
C TRP A 125 -4.36 3.16 5.36
N LYS A 126 -4.52 3.22 6.68
CA LYS A 126 -4.96 2.09 7.51
C LYS A 126 -6.39 1.65 7.17
N GLN A 127 -7.28 2.62 6.94
CA GLN A 127 -8.65 2.35 6.53
C GLN A 127 -8.70 1.84 5.10
N TRP A 128 -7.89 2.40 4.20
CA TRP A 128 -7.84 1.95 2.81
C TRP A 128 -7.32 0.51 2.69
N GLU A 129 -6.32 0.14 3.48
CA GLU A 129 -5.77 -1.22 3.57
C GLU A 129 -6.79 -2.19 4.14
N LYS A 130 -7.36 -1.89 5.31
CA LYS A 130 -8.41 -2.72 5.91
C LYS A 130 -9.63 -2.87 4.99
N GLY A 131 -9.98 -1.81 4.28
CA GLY A 131 -11.15 -1.75 3.41
C GLY A 131 -10.96 -2.33 2.01
N LYS A 132 -9.75 -2.81 1.66
CA LYS A 132 -9.41 -3.29 0.31
C LYS A 132 -9.78 -2.29 -0.80
N ARG A 133 -9.49 -1.01 -0.58
CA ARG A 133 -9.88 0.10 -1.48
C ARG A 133 -9.37 -0.11 -2.90
N TRP A 134 -8.11 -0.54 -3.05
CA TRP A 134 -7.47 -0.59 -4.37
C TRP A 134 -7.93 -1.79 -5.17
N GLU A 135 -8.13 -2.93 -4.51
CA GLU A 135 -8.71 -4.14 -5.07
C GLU A 135 -10.12 -3.83 -5.60
N LYS A 136 -10.98 -3.25 -4.76
CA LYS A 136 -12.34 -2.84 -5.19
C LYS A 136 -12.35 -1.89 -6.38
N LYS A 137 -11.34 -1.00 -6.48
CA LYS A 137 -11.20 -0.08 -7.61
C LYS A 137 -10.83 -0.83 -8.90
N GLN A 138 -9.96 -1.84 -8.80
CA GLN A 138 -9.59 -2.70 -9.93
C GLN A 138 -10.77 -3.56 -10.38
N ASP A 139 -11.42 -4.27 -9.46
CA ASP A 139 -12.58 -5.13 -9.75
C ASP A 139 -13.67 -4.34 -10.50
N LYS A 140 -13.94 -3.10 -10.05
CA LYS A 140 -14.92 -2.22 -10.71
C LYS A 140 -14.48 -1.78 -12.11
N LYS A 141 -13.18 -1.60 -12.36
CA LYS A 141 -12.67 -1.27 -13.70
C LYS A 141 -12.81 -2.47 -14.63
N GLU A 142 -12.48 -3.67 -14.15
CA GLU A 142 -12.61 -4.93 -14.89
C GLU A 142 -14.08 -5.20 -15.26
N MET A 143 -14.99 -5.15 -14.28
CA MET A 143 -16.43 -5.30 -14.53
C MET A 143 -16.96 -4.31 -15.57
N LYS A 144 -16.48 -3.06 -15.57
CA LYS A 144 -16.89 -2.06 -16.57
C LYS A 144 -16.36 -2.38 -17.97
N LYS A 145 -15.16 -2.94 -18.06
CA LYS A 145 -14.55 -3.35 -19.31
C LYS A 145 -15.31 -4.52 -19.91
N ASP A 146 -15.58 -5.55 -19.10
CA ASP A 146 -16.32 -6.75 -19.52
C ASP A 146 -17.73 -6.38 -20.01
N ASN A 147 -18.47 -5.55 -19.26
CA ASN A 147 -19.78 -5.07 -19.67
C ASN A 147 -19.75 -4.27 -21.00
N LYS A 148 -18.67 -3.55 -21.28
CA LYS A 148 -18.51 -2.79 -22.52
C LYS A 148 -18.24 -3.74 -23.69
N GLU A 149 -17.37 -4.73 -23.49
CA GLU A 149 -17.07 -5.76 -24.48
C GLU A 149 -18.31 -6.61 -24.80
N GLU A 150 -19.09 -6.98 -23.79
CA GLU A 150 -20.33 -7.74 -23.99
C GLU A 150 -21.36 -6.96 -24.83
N LYS A 151 -21.58 -5.68 -24.53
CA LYS A 151 -22.47 -4.82 -25.33
C LYS A 151 -22.01 -4.67 -26.76
N GLN A 152 -20.69 -4.59 -26.97
CA GLN A 152 -20.11 -4.49 -28.31
C GLN A 152 -20.33 -5.79 -29.10
N ASN A 153 -20.08 -6.95 -28.49
CA ASN A 153 -20.34 -8.26 -29.12
C ASN A 153 -21.83 -8.45 -29.46
N GLN A 154 -22.74 -8.08 -28.55
CA GLN A 154 -24.19 -8.15 -28.79
C GLN A 154 -24.62 -7.24 -29.96
N GLN A 155 -23.99 -6.07 -30.12
CA GLN A 155 -24.26 -5.18 -31.24
C GLN A 155 -23.73 -5.77 -32.55
N ASP A 156 -22.51 -6.29 -32.55
CA ASP A 156 -21.89 -6.91 -33.73
C ASP A 156 -22.70 -8.13 -34.22
N ASP A 157 -23.25 -8.92 -33.31
CA ASP A 157 -24.12 -10.06 -33.65
C ASP A 157 -25.47 -9.63 -34.23
N LYS A 158 -26.06 -8.54 -33.73
CA LYS A 158 -27.27 -7.94 -34.32
C LYS A 158 -26.98 -7.43 -35.74
N ASP A 159 -25.90 -6.68 -35.91
CA ASP A 159 -25.50 -6.12 -37.20
C ASP A 159 -25.22 -7.22 -38.24
N LYS A 160 -24.64 -8.36 -37.82
CA LYS A 160 -24.47 -9.54 -38.69
C LYS A 160 -25.81 -10.14 -39.10
N LYS A 161 -26.73 -10.37 -38.16
CA LYS A 161 -28.07 -10.91 -38.46
C LYS A 161 -28.86 -10.01 -39.42
N ASP A 162 -28.78 -8.70 -39.23
CA ASP A 162 -29.45 -7.74 -40.11
C ASP A 162 -28.88 -7.76 -41.53
N LYS A 163 -27.56 -7.89 -41.68
CA LYS A 163 -26.90 -8.05 -42.99
C LYS A 163 -27.29 -9.35 -43.69
N ASP A 164 -27.39 -10.45 -42.96
CA ASP A 164 -27.75 -11.76 -43.52
C ASP A 164 -29.21 -11.80 -43.98
N ASN A 165 -30.14 -11.24 -43.19
CA ASN A 165 -31.55 -11.09 -43.58
C ASN A 165 -31.72 -10.20 -44.82
N LYS A 166 -30.92 -9.13 -44.95
CA LYS A 166 -30.96 -8.24 -46.12
C LYS A 166 -30.43 -8.93 -47.39
N LYS A 167 -29.49 -9.87 -47.26
CA LYS A 167 -28.99 -10.69 -48.38
C LYS A 167 -30.00 -11.77 -48.80
N SER A 168 -30.63 -12.46 -47.87
CA SER A 168 -31.59 -13.55 -48.19
C SER A 168 -32.89 -13.04 -48.82
N GLY A 169 -33.34 -11.83 -48.49
CA GLY A 169 -34.52 -11.19 -49.09
C GLY A 169 -34.33 -10.69 -50.54
N LYS A 170 -33.10 -10.55 -51.02
CA LYS A 170 -32.80 -9.96 -52.34
C LYS A 170 -32.76 -10.97 -53.49
N GLY A 171 -32.84 -12.28 -53.20
CA GLY A 171 -32.78 -13.37 -54.19
C GLY A 171 -34.14 -14.00 -54.57
N ARG A 172 -35.27 -13.46 -54.08
CA ARG A 172 -36.61 -13.90 -54.47
C ARG A 172 -37.23 -12.89 -55.45
N LYS A 173 -36.83 -12.92 -56.71
CA LYS A 173 -37.56 -12.35 -57.84
C LYS A 173 -37.30 -13.17 -59.08
#